data_AF-A0A6L8VKM0-F1
#
_entry.id   AF-A0A6L8VKM0-F1
#
_cell.length_a   1.000
_cell.length_b   1.000
_cell.length_c   1.000
_cell.angle_alpha   90.00
_cell.angle_beta   90.00
_cell.angle_gamma   90.00
#
_symmetry.space_group_name_H-M   'P 1'
#
loop_
_entity.id
_entity.type
_entity.pdbx_description
1 polymer ?
#
loop_
_entity_poly.entity_id
_entity_poly.type
_entity_poly.pdbx_seq_one_letter_code
_entity_poly.pdbx_strand_id
1 'polypeptide(L)'
;MLDKTINNALLALRAQIIRENLDGLDHVNALLIQRGIDPAAQHVRRKIPADSCKQREVKMIVLEALRGGAKRPAEIGAHFMACKPGVAPDRAMPRVYRAIYKMRDGGAVVKDGGAWRLSRR
;
A
#
# COMPACT_ATOMS: atom_id res chain seq x y z
N MET A 1 -4.38 31.13 -19.38
CA MET A 1 -3.88 29.74 -19.50
C MET A 1 -2.64 29.50 -18.65
N LEU A 2 -1.65 30.40 -18.67
CA LEU A 2 -0.41 30.33 -17.89
C LEU A 2 -0.60 30.29 -16.36
N ASP A 3 -1.52 31.08 -15.79
CA ASP A 3 -1.70 31.11 -14.32
C ASP A 3 -2.10 29.76 -13.73
N LYS A 4 -2.90 28.97 -14.45
CA LYS A 4 -3.28 27.61 -14.06
C LYS A 4 -2.06 26.68 -14.08
N THR A 5 -1.16 26.86 -15.05
CA THR A 5 0.09 26.08 -15.15
C THR A 5 1.02 26.38 -13.98
N ILE A 6 1.18 27.65 -13.61
CA ILE A 6 2.02 28.06 -12.47
C ILE A 6 1.44 27.53 -11.16
N ASN A 7 0.14 27.68 -10.94
CA ASN A 7 -0.53 27.17 -9.74
C ASN A 7 -0.36 25.65 -9.62
N ASN A 8 -0.54 24.91 -10.71
CA ASN A 8 -0.35 23.46 -10.74
C ASN A 8 1.11 23.07 -10.47
N ALA A 9 2.07 23.81 -11.02
CA ALA A 9 3.49 23.58 -10.77
C ALA A 9 3.86 23.78 -9.29
N LEU A 10 3.36 24.85 -8.65
CA LEU A 10 3.57 25.11 -7.23
C LEU A 10 2.94 24.04 -6.34
N LEU A 11 1.72 23.58 -6.67
CA LEU A 11 1.06 22.49 -5.96
C LEU A 11 1.81 21.17 -6.11
N ALA A 12 2.33 20.88 -7.31
CA ALA A 12 3.15 19.69 -7.57
C ALA A 12 4.47 19.74 -6.78
N LEU A 13 5.15 20.89 -6.81
CA LEU A 13 6.40 21.11 -6.07
C LEU A 13 6.17 20.98 -4.56
N ARG A 14 5.11 21.59 -4.02
CA ARG A 14 4.71 21.42 -2.61
C ARG A 14 4.51 19.95 -2.25
N ALA A 15 3.80 19.21 -3.11
CA ALA A 15 3.55 17.78 -2.89
C ALA A 15 4.86 16.97 -2.90
N GLN A 16 5.81 17.31 -3.75
CA GLN A 16 7.13 16.66 -3.79
C GLN A 16 7.91 16.94 -2.51
N ILE A 17 8.04 18.20 -2.10
CA ILE A 17 8.75 18.61 -0.89
C ILE A 17 8.25 17.85 0.34
N ILE A 18 6.93 17.76 0.51
CA ILE A 18 6.31 17.02 1.62
C ILE A 18 6.55 15.50 1.53
N ARG A 19 6.54 14.92 0.32
CA ARG A 19 6.71 13.46 0.13
C ARG A 19 8.16 13.01 0.29
N GLU A 20 9.11 13.86 -0.04
CA GLU A 20 10.54 13.56 -0.08
C GLU A 20 11.29 14.21 1.09
N ASN A 21 10.60 14.93 1.97
CA ASN A 21 11.15 15.65 3.11
C ASN A 21 12.30 16.58 2.69
N LEU A 22 12.03 17.39 1.66
CA LEU A 22 12.97 18.38 1.12
C LEU A 22 12.78 19.74 1.82
N ASP A 23 13.70 20.67 1.57
CA ASP A 23 13.64 22.04 2.07
C ASP A 23 12.74 22.96 1.21
N GLY A 24 12.44 24.15 1.74
CA GLY A 24 11.78 25.23 0.98
C GLY A 24 10.25 25.19 0.96
N LEU A 25 9.62 24.38 1.82
CA LEU A 25 8.15 24.30 1.91
C LEU A 25 7.50 25.67 2.18
N ASP A 26 8.10 26.48 3.05
CA ASP A 26 7.58 27.80 3.43
C ASP A 26 7.57 28.77 2.25
N HIS A 27 8.59 28.74 1.41
CA HIS A 27 8.65 29.57 0.19
C HIS A 27 7.55 29.19 -0.80
N VAL A 28 7.32 27.90 -1.01
CA VAL A 28 6.27 27.43 -1.91
C VAL A 28 4.88 27.76 -1.36
N ASN A 29 4.68 27.63 -0.05
CA ASN A 29 3.44 28.03 0.60
C ASN A 29 3.19 29.54 0.46
N ALA A 30 4.21 30.38 0.63
CA ALA A 30 4.08 31.84 0.46
C ALA A 30 3.67 32.21 -0.98
N LEU A 31 4.26 31.56 -1.99
CA LEU A 31 3.91 31.77 -3.40
C LEU A 31 2.47 31.33 -3.72
N LEU A 32 1.99 30.24 -3.10
CA LEU A 32 0.60 29.80 -3.24
C LEU A 32 -0.38 30.81 -2.62
N ILE A 33 -0.07 31.33 -1.43
CA ILE A 33 -0.88 32.33 -0.73
C ILE A 33 -0.97 33.63 -1.55
N GLN A 34 0.15 34.11 -2.10
CA GLN A 34 0.16 35.29 -2.98
C GLN A 34 -0.71 35.11 -4.23
N ARG A 35 -0.94 33.87 -4.65
CA ARG A 35 -1.79 33.51 -5.79
C ARG A 35 -3.23 33.16 -5.38
N GLY A 36 -3.61 33.42 -4.13
CA GLY A 36 -4.96 33.20 -3.60
C GLY A 36 -5.30 31.72 -3.33
N ILE A 37 -4.29 30.84 -3.26
CA ILE A 37 -4.47 29.41 -2.94
C ILE A 37 -4.07 29.18 -1.49
N ASP A 38 -5.00 28.73 -0.66
CA ASP A 38 -4.71 28.27 0.70
C ASP A 38 -4.01 26.90 0.68
N PRO A 39 -2.73 26.79 1.10
CA PRO A 39 -2.02 25.52 1.14
C PRO A 39 -2.60 24.54 2.18
N ALA A 40 -3.22 25.03 3.26
CA ALA A 40 -3.76 24.19 4.33
C ALA A 40 -4.99 23.40 3.85
N ALA A 41 -5.83 24.01 3.01
CA ALA A 41 -6.94 23.33 2.34
C ALA A 41 -6.50 22.26 1.33
N GLN A 42 -5.23 22.28 0.88
CA GLN A 42 -4.72 21.34 -0.13
C GLN A 42 -4.11 20.09 0.50
N HIS A 43 -4.87 18.99 0.47
CA HIS A 43 -4.43 17.70 0.95
C HIS A 43 -3.33 17.09 0.06
N VAL A 44 -2.11 16.94 0.61
CA VAL A 44 -1.04 16.19 -0.04
C VAL A 44 -1.15 14.72 0.34
N ARG A 45 -1.51 13.89 -0.64
CA ARG A 45 -1.46 12.44 -0.46
C ARG A 45 -0.03 12.01 -0.14
N ARG A 46 0.12 11.34 1.01
CA ARG A 46 1.39 10.71 1.41
C ARG A 46 1.84 9.71 0.35
N LYS A 47 3.15 9.60 0.16
CA LYS A 47 3.75 8.56 -0.71
C LYS A 47 3.26 7.22 -0.19
N ILE A 48 2.62 6.44 -1.06
CA ILE A 48 2.31 5.06 -0.73
C ILE A 48 3.67 4.37 -0.56
N PRO A 49 3.97 3.75 0.60
CA PRO A 49 5.27 3.12 0.82
C PRO A 49 5.65 2.19 -0.33
N ALA A 50 6.92 2.13 -0.72
CA ALA A 50 7.34 1.29 -1.85
C ALA A 50 7.04 -0.21 -1.61
N ASP A 51 6.96 -0.63 -0.35
CA ASP A 51 6.53 -1.96 0.09
C ASP A 51 5.00 -2.15 0.10
N SER A 52 4.24 -1.20 -0.44
CA SER A 52 2.78 -1.30 -0.54
C SER A 52 2.36 -2.34 -1.56
N CYS A 53 2.25 -3.60 -1.11
CA CYS A 53 1.61 -4.63 -1.91
C CYS A 53 0.12 -4.30 -2.11
N LYS A 54 -0.33 -4.31 -3.37
CA LYS A 54 -1.75 -4.18 -3.70
C LYS A 54 -2.49 -5.41 -3.17
N GLN A 55 -3.74 -5.22 -2.70
CA GLN A 55 -4.53 -6.33 -2.14
C GLN A 55 -4.66 -7.52 -3.11
N ARG A 56 -4.77 -7.26 -4.42
CA ARG A 56 -4.81 -8.30 -5.46
C ARG A 56 -3.53 -9.14 -5.51
N GLU A 57 -2.36 -8.50 -5.37
CA GLU A 57 -1.08 -9.22 -5.37
C GLU A 57 -0.96 -10.14 -4.17
N VAL A 58 -1.30 -9.64 -2.97
CA VAL A 58 -1.27 -10.46 -1.75
C VAL A 58 -2.17 -11.69 -1.90
N LYS A 59 -3.37 -11.52 -2.46
CA LYS A 59 -4.30 -12.63 -2.72
C LYS A 59 -3.70 -13.68 -3.67
N MET A 60 -3.04 -13.24 -4.74
CA MET A 60 -2.41 -14.16 -5.70
C MET A 60 -1.28 -14.96 -5.06
N ILE A 61 -0.41 -14.29 -4.29
CA ILE A 61 0.70 -14.94 -3.58
C ILE A 61 0.17 -15.95 -2.55
N VAL A 62 -0.89 -15.61 -1.81
CA VAL A 62 -1.53 -16.55 -0.87
C VAL A 62 -2.13 -17.75 -1.59
N LEU A 63 -2.81 -17.55 -2.73
CA LEU A 63 -3.35 -18.65 -3.53
C LEU A 63 -2.24 -19.56 -4.07
N GLU A 64 -1.13 -18.97 -4.53
CA GLU A 64 0.03 -19.70 -5.00
C GLU A 64 0.66 -20.55 -3.89
N ALA A 65 0.84 -19.97 -2.70
CA ALA A 65 1.30 -20.71 -1.52
C ALA A 65 0.42 -21.92 -1.21
N LEU A 66 -0.91 -21.77 -1.32
CA LEU A 66 -1.89 -22.81 -1.01
C LEU A 66 -2.14 -23.81 -2.15
N ARG A 67 -1.58 -23.59 -3.34
CA ARG A 67 -1.74 -24.50 -4.48
C ARG A 67 -1.12 -25.88 -4.20
N GLY A 68 -0.03 -25.91 -3.42
CA GLY A 68 0.66 -27.14 -3.02
C GLY A 68 0.03 -27.89 -1.83
N GLY A 69 -1.11 -27.43 -1.31
CA GLY A 69 -1.81 -28.05 -0.18
C GLY A 69 -1.99 -27.13 1.01
N ALA A 70 -2.45 -27.72 2.12
CA ALA A 70 -2.72 -26.98 3.34
C ALA A 70 -1.42 -26.40 3.92
N LYS A 71 -1.41 -25.11 4.27
CA LYS A 71 -0.25 -24.44 4.89
C LYS A 71 -0.63 -23.65 6.13
N ARG A 72 0.26 -23.62 7.11
CA ARG A 72 0.14 -22.77 8.30
C ARG A 72 0.36 -21.29 7.92
N PRO A 73 -0.20 -20.33 8.69
CA PRO A 73 0.02 -18.91 8.45
C PRO A 73 1.50 -18.51 8.36
N ALA A 74 2.37 -19.13 9.17
CA ALA A 74 3.80 -18.88 9.14
C ALA A 74 4.45 -19.28 7.80
N GLU A 75 4.05 -20.41 7.21
CA GLU A 75 4.56 -20.87 5.92
C GLU A 75 4.07 -19.97 4.77
N ILE A 76 2.82 -19.52 4.83
CA ILE A 76 2.26 -18.57 3.86
C ILE A 76 2.98 -17.22 3.98
N GLY A 77 3.26 -16.76 5.21
CA GLY A 77 4.03 -15.56 5.49
C GLY A 77 5.45 -15.64 4.95
N ALA A 78 6.14 -16.76 5.16
CA ALA A 78 7.47 -17.01 4.63
C ALA A 78 7.49 -16.97 3.09
N HIS A 79 6.52 -17.62 2.43
CA HIS A 79 6.37 -17.55 0.98
C HIS A 79 6.12 -16.10 0.50
N PHE A 80 5.26 -15.36 1.19
CA PHE A 80 4.99 -13.96 0.88
C PHE A 80 6.25 -13.08 0.97
N MET A 81 7.05 -13.23 2.03
CA MET A 81 8.30 -12.49 2.18
C MET A 81 9.34 -12.88 1.13
N ALA A 82 9.38 -14.15 0.70
CA ALA A 82 10.23 -14.58 -0.41
C ALA A 82 9.83 -13.92 -1.74
N CYS A 83 8.53 -13.77 -2.00
CA CYS A 83 8.03 -13.06 -3.18
C CYS A 83 8.18 -11.53 -3.10
N LYS A 84 8.29 -10.97 -1.89
CA LYS A 84 8.34 -9.53 -1.62
C LYS A 84 9.40 -9.21 -0.56
N PRO A 85 10.70 -9.38 -0.87
CA PRO A 85 11.79 -9.22 0.10
C PRO A 85 11.92 -7.79 0.65
N GLY A 86 11.35 -6.78 -0.05
CA GLY A 86 11.32 -5.40 0.42
C GLY A 86 10.23 -5.09 1.47
N VAL A 87 9.38 -6.06 1.83
CA VAL A 87 8.35 -5.88 2.86
C VAL A 87 8.90 -6.38 4.20
N ALA A 88 8.92 -5.50 5.19
CA ALA A 88 9.37 -5.87 6.53
C ALA A 88 8.42 -6.91 7.19
N PRO A 89 8.93 -7.84 8.01
CA PRO A 89 8.14 -8.95 8.56
C PRO A 89 6.92 -8.50 9.39
N ASP A 90 7.07 -7.41 10.15
CA ASP A 90 6.03 -6.74 10.94
C ASP A 90 4.84 -6.27 10.08
N ARG A 91 5.11 -5.90 8.82
CA ARG A 91 4.10 -5.46 7.83
C ARG A 91 3.58 -6.60 6.96
N ALA A 92 4.34 -7.69 6.81
CA ALA A 92 3.96 -8.83 5.99
C ALA A 92 2.81 -9.64 6.60
N MET A 93 2.95 -10.04 7.88
CA MET A 93 1.98 -10.94 8.53
C MET A 93 0.56 -10.37 8.61
N PRO A 94 0.33 -9.10 9.00
CA PRO A 94 -1.01 -8.52 9.01
C PRO A 94 -1.68 -8.53 7.63
N ARG A 95 -0.91 -8.36 6.55
CA ARG A 95 -1.43 -8.39 5.16
C ARG A 95 -1.86 -9.80 4.77
N VAL A 96 -1.04 -10.80 5.10
CA VAL A 96 -1.33 -12.21 4.87
C VAL A 96 -2.60 -12.62 5.63
N TYR A 97 -2.69 -12.32 6.93
CA TYR A 97 -3.89 -12.60 7.73
C TYR A 97 -5.13 -11.94 7.13
N ARG A 98 -5.06 -10.65 6.82
CA ARG A 98 -6.20 -9.93 6.23
C ARG A 98 -6.65 -10.54 4.90
N ALA A 99 -5.71 -10.96 4.05
CA ALA A 99 -6.02 -11.62 2.79
C ALA A 99 -6.70 -12.97 3.03
N ILE A 100 -6.14 -13.81 3.90
CA ILE A 100 -6.68 -15.13 4.25
C ILE A 100 -8.10 -15.02 4.82
N TYR A 101 -8.34 -14.12 5.78
CA TYR A 101 -9.68 -13.93 6.36
C TYR A 101 -10.70 -13.48 5.32
N LYS A 102 -10.36 -12.51 4.46
CA LYS A 102 -11.26 -12.11 3.36
C LYS A 102 -11.51 -13.25 2.36
N MET A 103 -10.51 -14.09 2.10
CA MET A 103 -10.66 -15.24 1.22
C MET A 103 -11.52 -16.33 1.85
N ARG A 104 -11.45 -16.52 3.17
CA ARG A 104 -12.34 -17.39 3.92
C ARG A 104 -13.78 -16.91 3.82
N ASP A 105 -14.00 -15.62 4.07
CA ASP A 105 -15.34 -15.03 4.03
C ASP A 105 -15.94 -15.09 2.62
N GLY A 106 -15.09 -15.04 1.58
CA GLY A 106 -15.47 -15.28 0.19
C GLY A 106 -15.52 -16.75 -0.24
N GLY A 107 -15.36 -17.71 0.68
CA GLY A 107 -15.43 -19.15 0.41
C GLY A 107 -14.28 -19.74 -0.41
N ALA A 108 -13.20 -19.00 -0.66
CA ALA A 108 -12.07 -19.44 -1.47
C ALA A 108 -11.07 -20.33 -0.69
N VAL A 109 -11.00 -20.15 0.63
CA VAL A 109 -10.14 -20.95 1.52
C VAL A 109 -10.92 -21.39 2.76
N VAL A 110 -10.51 -22.50 3.34
CA VAL A 110 -11.06 -23.02 4.58
C VAL A 110 -9.95 -23.31 5.58
N LYS A 111 -10.26 -23.22 6.87
CA LYS A 111 -9.34 -23.57 7.95
C LYS A 111 -9.42 -25.07 8.21
N ASP A 112 -8.27 -25.71 8.33
CA ASP A 112 -8.12 -27.16 8.47
C ASP A 112 -7.04 -27.45 9.52
N GLY A 113 -7.44 -27.85 10.74
CA GLY A 113 -6.50 -28.22 11.80
C GLY A 113 -5.45 -27.16 12.19
N GLY A 114 -5.73 -25.87 11.94
CA GLY A 114 -4.77 -24.77 12.16
C GLY A 114 -3.95 -24.37 10.93
N ALA A 115 -4.06 -25.13 9.84
CA ALA A 115 -3.63 -24.74 8.51
C ALA A 115 -4.78 -24.11 7.71
N TRP A 116 -4.44 -23.52 6.57
CA TRP A 116 -5.37 -23.01 5.57
C TRP A 116 -5.21 -23.84 4.31
N ARG A 117 -6.32 -24.17 3.65
CA ARG A 117 -6.32 -24.84 2.35
C ARG A 117 -7.32 -24.19 1.41
N LEU A 118 -7.14 -24.42 0.11
CA LEU A 118 -8.14 -24.05 -0.89
C LEU A 118 -9.45 -24.79 -0.63
N SER A 119 -10.56 -24.08 -0.77
CA SER A 119 -11.88 -24.70 -0.78
C SER A 119 -12.02 -25.49 -2.08
N ARG A 120 -12.40 -26.76 -2.01
CA ARG A 120 -12.77 -27.53 -3.19
C ARG A 120 -14.15 -27.01 -3.61
N ARG A 121 -14.24 -26.38 -4.78
CA ARG A 121 -15.54 -26.14 -5.41
C ARG A 121 -16.15 -27.45 -5.87
#